data_AF-A0A6F8XJV2-F1
#
_entry.id   AF-A0A6F8XJV2-F1
#
_cell.length_a   1.000
_cell.length_b   1.000
_cell.length_c   1.000
_cell.angle_alpha   90.00
_cell.angle_beta   90.00
_cell.angle_gamma   90.00
#
_symmetry.space_group_name_H-M   'P 1'
#
loop_
_entity.id
_entity.type
_entity.pdbx_description
1 polymer ?
#
loop_
_entity_poly.entity_id
_entity_poly.type
_entity_poly.pdbx_seq_one_letter_code
_entity_poly.pdbx_strand_id
1 'polypeptide(L)'
;MTRWRSTAIEIAMSALLFVAALGVVAVVPGTPEPTGDLVHRVTVDGHAMSVLVAPERPGWNLVLLSGAGAAAGTRRDHMSPANSRPGAEGAWALVKLPEGSSRLWVRQDGHTAMLTVDTGREPAAVDLRGPDGPECASAVLGAHLAGTATPAACPADQLSPVDGAALRATVGFVAARKDRAITLVTDASPRSAAAAEVVRAAAAREGVTVLPEGAPAKGPAVVVAGWEAAAAALDGVLTGGARAEATYLAPWLFSPPLLAVPAGQLVAAPFAPDGERARHYLGSLGAALPGAAPTGAGFAAWLGTGHEAGAESTRLYAPVSLNPRLLGGMAHHDHGGASGAHWLAGGRLTAVSGPLAARAG
;
A
#
# COMPACT_ATOMS: atom_id res chain seq x y z
N MET A 1 -60.59 -27.10 80.40
CA MET A 1 -60.96 -25.78 80.94
C MET A 1 -59.67 -25.02 81.21
N THR A 2 -59.57 -23.78 80.69
CA THR A 2 -58.81 -22.61 81.22
C THR A 2 -57.41 -22.80 81.85
N ARG A 3 -56.38 -21.98 81.66
CA ARG A 3 -55.92 -20.87 80.77
C ARG A 3 -54.63 -20.35 81.47
N TRP A 4 -53.77 -19.62 80.74
CA TRP A 4 -52.63 -18.76 81.16
C TRP A 4 -51.24 -19.41 81.15
N ARG A 5 -50.37 -19.13 80.17
CA ARG A 5 -49.69 -17.87 79.73
C ARG A 5 -48.55 -17.44 80.67
N SER A 6 -47.32 -17.63 80.19
CA SER A 6 -46.23 -16.67 80.39
C SER A 6 -45.40 -16.57 79.11
N THR A 7 -45.20 -15.32 78.72
CA THR A 7 -44.46 -14.74 77.60
C THR A 7 -42.96 -15.02 77.62
N ALA A 8 -42.37 -15.19 76.44
CA ALA A 8 -41.01 -14.73 76.14
C ALA A 8 -40.97 -14.17 74.72
N ILE A 9 -40.58 -12.90 74.63
CA ILE A 9 -40.39 -12.09 73.43
C ILE A 9 -38.93 -12.25 73.05
N GLU A 10 -38.62 -12.73 71.84
CA GLU A 10 -37.30 -12.55 71.25
C GLU A 10 -37.39 -12.13 69.77
N ILE A 11 -37.09 -10.84 69.57
CA ILE A 11 -36.10 -10.26 68.67
C ILE A 11 -36.13 -10.69 67.19
N ALA A 12 -36.31 -9.65 66.38
CA ALA A 12 -36.31 -9.61 64.92
C ALA A 12 -35.05 -10.15 64.25
N MET A 13 -35.24 -10.86 63.13
CA MET A 13 -34.30 -10.88 62.00
C MET A 13 -35.07 -10.60 60.71
N SER A 14 -34.87 -9.41 60.18
CA SER A 14 -35.31 -9.00 58.86
C SER A 14 -34.42 -9.67 57.81
N ALA A 15 -34.94 -10.66 57.08
CA ALA A 15 -34.30 -11.15 55.85
C ALA A 15 -34.88 -10.39 54.65
N LEU A 16 -34.10 -9.43 54.12
CA LEU A 16 -34.36 -8.80 52.83
C LEU A 16 -34.23 -9.87 51.73
N LEU A 17 -35.36 -10.25 51.11
CA LEU A 17 -35.38 -11.05 49.88
C LEU A 17 -35.14 -10.12 48.68
N PHE A 18 -33.89 -10.04 48.24
CA PHE A 18 -33.54 -9.56 46.90
C PHE A 18 -33.79 -10.70 45.91
N VAL A 19 -34.93 -10.70 45.22
CA VAL A 19 -35.15 -11.59 44.06
C VAL A 19 -34.46 -10.92 42.87
N ALA A 20 -33.24 -11.36 42.58
CA ALA A 20 -32.53 -11.00 41.35
C ALA A 20 -33.23 -11.65 40.15
N ALA A 21 -33.80 -10.83 39.28
CA ALA A 21 -34.30 -11.26 37.98
C ALA A 21 -33.12 -11.78 37.13
N LEU A 22 -33.06 -13.09 36.92
CA LEU A 22 -32.15 -13.73 35.99
C LEU A 22 -32.60 -13.38 34.56
N GLY A 23 -32.05 -12.30 34.01
CA GLY A 23 -32.08 -12.02 32.59
C GLY A 23 -31.25 -13.06 31.85
N VAL A 24 -31.90 -13.94 31.10
CA VAL A 24 -31.23 -14.79 30.12
C VAL A 24 -30.76 -13.88 28.99
N VAL A 25 -29.49 -13.47 29.05
CA VAL A 25 -28.83 -12.84 27.91
C VAL A 25 -28.64 -13.94 26.86
N ALA A 26 -29.45 -13.90 25.81
CA ALA A 26 -29.16 -14.67 24.61
C ALA A 26 -27.83 -14.15 24.06
N VAL A 27 -26.77 -14.96 24.18
CA VAL A 27 -25.53 -14.74 23.46
C VAL A 27 -25.85 -14.93 21.98
N VAL A 28 -25.99 -13.83 21.25
CA VAL A 28 -25.96 -13.86 19.79
C VAL A 28 -24.57 -14.40 19.42
N PRO A 29 -24.45 -15.54 18.71
CA PRO A 29 -23.15 -15.94 18.20
C PRO A 29 -22.67 -14.82 17.28
N GLY A 30 -21.56 -14.18 17.66
CA GLY A 30 -20.91 -13.20 16.81
C GLY A 30 -20.65 -13.81 15.45
N THR A 31 -20.92 -13.06 14.39
CA THR A 31 -20.38 -13.37 13.06
C THR A 31 -18.87 -13.61 13.20
N PRO A 32 -18.32 -14.72 12.69
CA PRO A 32 -16.89 -14.97 12.76
C PRO A 32 -16.15 -13.77 12.17
N GLU A 33 -15.33 -13.10 12.99
CA GLU A 33 -14.35 -12.15 12.49
C GLU A 33 -13.34 -12.93 11.63
N PRO A 34 -12.97 -12.44 10.44
CA PRO A 34 -11.85 -13.02 9.72
C PRO A 34 -10.58 -12.87 10.57
N THR A 35 -10.05 -13.97 11.11
CA THR A 35 -8.84 -13.96 11.96
C THR A 35 -7.53 -14.06 11.17
N GLY A 36 -7.56 -13.87 9.85
CA GLY A 36 -6.36 -13.90 9.00
C GLY A 36 -5.56 -12.61 9.15
N ASP A 37 -4.54 -12.63 10.00
CA ASP A 37 -3.49 -11.61 10.02
C ASP A 37 -2.76 -11.65 8.69
N LEU A 38 -2.74 -10.57 7.91
CA LEU A 38 -2.07 -10.56 6.62
C LEU A 38 -0.55 -10.70 6.76
N VAL A 39 0.00 -10.36 7.92
CA VAL A 39 1.45 -10.32 8.17
C VAL A 39 1.84 -11.40 9.17
N HIS A 40 2.56 -12.39 8.67
CA HIS A 40 3.03 -13.52 9.44
C HIS A 40 4.49 -13.32 9.83
N ARG A 41 4.84 -13.66 11.07
CA ARG A 41 6.22 -13.71 11.53
C ARG A 41 6.60 -15.12 11.96
N VAL A 42 7.75 -15.56 11.50
CA VAL A 42 8.29 -16.86 11.89
C VAL A 42 9.79 -16.77 12.08
N THR A 43 10.31 -17.45 13.11
CA THR A 43 11.75 -17.53 13.35
C THR A 43 12.23 -18.94 13.03
N VAL A 44 13.21 -19.07 12.14
CA VAL A 44 13.85 -20.34 11.78
C VAL A 44 15.34 -20.22 12.03
N ASP A 45 15.90 -21.10 12.86
CA ASP A 45 17.33 -21.09 13.22
C ASP A 45 17.84 -19.72 13.68
N GLY A 46 17.02 -18.98 14.45
CA GLY A 46 17.33 -17.63 14.92
C GLY A 46 17.10 -16.50 13.90
N HIS A 47 16.69 -16.81 12.67
CA HIS A 47 16.40 -15.84 11.63
C HIS A 47 14.91 -15.52 11.60
N ALA A 48 14.56 -14.27 11.90
CA ALA A 48 13.19 -13.79 11.81
C ALA A 48 12.82 -13.51 10.33
N MET A 49 11.71 -14.08 9.91
CA MET A 49 11.08 -13.89 8.61
C MET A 49 9.76 -13.17 8.82
N SER A 50 9.52 -12.13 8.03
CA SER A 50 8.19 -11.52 7.95
C SER A 50 7.64 -11.75 6.55
N VAL A 51 6.39 -12.21 6.48
CA VAL A 51 5.73 -12.65 5.26
C VAL A 51 4.39 -11.96 5.17
N LEU A 52 4.14 -11.21 4.10
CA LEU A 52 2.81 -10.72 3.80
C LEU A 52 2.11 -11.73 2.88
N VAL A 53 0.89 -12.13 3.25
CA VAL A 53 -0.01 -12.94 2.42
C VAL A 53 -1.23 -12.07 2.10
N ALA A 54 -1.34 -11.60 0.86
CA ALA A 54 -2.44 -10.75 0.43
C ALA A 54 -3.31 -11.46 -0.62
N PRO A 55 -4.65 -11.39 -0.54
CA PRO A 55 -5.46 -10.80 0.54
C PRO A 55 -5.74 -11.75 1.71
N GLU A 56 -5.07 -12.91 1.76
CA GLU A 56 -5.36 -14.03 2.66
C GLU A 56 -6.83 -14.48 2.57
N ARG A 57 -7.22 -14.86 1.35
CA ARG A 57 -8.56 -15.39 1.01
C ARG A 57 -8.45 -16.65 0.15
N PRO A 58 -9.49 -17.48 0.05
CA PRO A 58 -9.46 -18.68 -0.76
C PRO A 58 -9.22 -18.30 -2.22
N GLY A 59 -8.37 -19.05 -2.90
CA GLY A 59 -7.93 -18.75 -4.26
C GLY A 59 -6.53 -18.14 -4.31
N TRP A 60 -6.30 -17.26 -5.28
CA TRP A 60 -4.98 -16.71 -5.57
C TRP A 60 -4.58 -15.61 -4.59
N ASN A 61 -3.40 -15.76 -4.01
CA ASN A 61 -2.79 -14.81 -3.09
C ASN A 61 -1.37 -14.47 -3.58
N LEU A 62 -0.97 -13.23 -3.37
CA LEU A 62 0.41 -12.80 -3.50
C LEU A 62 1.11 -12.87 -2.14
N VAL A 63 2.28 -13.50 -2.14
CA VAL A 63 3.13 -13.65 -0.97
C VAL A 63 4.38 -12.81 -1.19
N LEU A 64 4.56 -11.77 -0.37
CA LEU A 64 5.78 -10.95 -0.37
C LEU A 64 6.81 -11.59 0.55
N LEU A 65 7.99 -11.81 -0.02
CA LEU A 65 9.17 -12.35 0.64
C LEU A 65 10.37 -11.47 0.34
N SER A 66 11.29 -11.44 1.29
CA SER A 66 12.65 -10.90 1.15
C SER A 66 13.69 -12.02 1.04
N GLY A 67 14.87 -11.73 0.51
CA GLY A 67 16.01 -12.65 0.52
C GLY A 67 16.18 -13.52 -0.72
N ALA A 68 17.34 -14.16 -0.81
CA ALA A 68 17.74 -14.99 -1.95
C ALA A 68 16.98 -16.32 -1.97
N GLY A 69 16.69 -16.83 -3.18
CA GLY A 69 15.99 -18.11 -3.36
C GLY A 69 14.56 -18.15 -2.81
N ALA A 70 13.95 -16.97 -2.65
CA ALA A 70 12.64 -16.80 -2.07
C ALA A 70 11.57 -17.61 -2.83
N ALA A 71 10.72 -18.33 -2.09
CA ALA A 71 9.64 -19.14 -2.68
C ALA A 71 8.52 -19.39 -1.67
N ALA A 72 7.30 -19.62 -2.16
CA ALA A 72 6.16 -19.97 -1.31
C ALA A 72 5.24 -21.01 -1.96
N GLY A 73 4.57 -21.83 -1.16
CA GLY A 73 3.58 -22.80 -1.66
C GLY A 73 2.88 -23.59 -0.57
N THR A 74 1.80 -24.28 -0.92
CA THR A 74 1.04 -25.11 0.04
C THR A 74 1.68 -26.46 0.34
N ARG A 75 2.77 -26.80 -0.37
CA ARG A 75 3.56 -28.03 -0.18
C ARG A 75 5.04 -27.69 -0.14
N ARG A 76 5.78 -28.31 0.79
CA ARG A 76 7.22 -28.04 1.02
C ARG A 76 8.09 -28.37 -0.19
N ASP A 77 7.75 -29.42 -0.92
CA ASP A 77 8.45 -29.93 -2.11
C ASP A 77 7.99 -29.24 -3.41
N HIS A 78 6.97 -28.39 -3.36
CA HIS A 78 6.40 -27.72 -4.52
C HIS A 78 5.99 -26.28 -4.18
N MET A 79 6.99 -25.40 -4.19
CA MET A 79 6.84 -23.96 -3.97
C MET A 79 7.06 -23.18 -5.27
N SER A 80 6.23 -22.16 -5.51
CA SER A 80 6.43 -21.19 -6.57
C SER A 80 7.60 -20.27 -6.21
N PRO A 81 8.56 -20.02 -7.12
CA PRO A 81 9.59 -19.03 -6.89
C PRO A 81 8.98 -17.62 -6.76
N ALA A 82 9.49 -16.84 -5.82
CA ALA A 82 9.18 -15.42 -5.71
C ALA A 82 10.08 -14.64 -6.66
N ASN A 83 9.48 -13.78 -7.48
CA ASN A 83 10.21 -12.98 -8.46
C ASN A 83 10.06 -11.49 -8.15
N SER A 84 11.09 -10.71 -8.46
CA SER A 84 10.97 -9.26 -8.48
C SER A 84 9.91 -8.84 -9.49
N ARG A 85 9.13 -7.81 -9.15
CA ARG A 85 8.14 -7.20 -10.05
C ARG A 85 8.54 -5.74 -10.26
N PRO A 86 8.70 -5.26 -11.50
CA PRO A 86 9.19 -3.90 -11.74
C PRO A 86 8.31 -2.84 -11.06
N GLY A 87 8.94 -1.87 -10.39
CA GLY A 87 8.25 -0.83 -9.62
C GLY A 87 7.74 -1.24 -8.23
N ALA A 88 7.81 -2.54 -7.87
CA ALA A 88 7.50 -3.06 -6.54
C ALA A 88 8.78 -3.50 -5.81
N GLU A 89 8.81 -3.32 -4.49
CA GLU A 89 9.91 -3.80 -3.66
C GLU A 89 9.71 -5.28 -3.28
N GLY A 90 10.82 -5.96 -2.99
CA GLY A 90 10.84 -7.37 -2.58
C GLY A 90 10.57 -8.37 -3.71
N ALA A 91 10.36 -9.62 -3.32
CA ALA A 91 10.08 -10.73 -4.21
C ALA A 91 8.66 -11.27 -3.97
N TRP A 92 7.93 -11.53 -5.05
CA TRP A 92 6.51 -11.86 -5.01
C TRP A 92 6.26 -13.26 -5.56
N ALA A 93 5.72 -14.15 -4.74
CA ALA A 93 5.26 -15.47 -5.15
C ALA A 93 3.73 -15.50 -5.27
N LEU A 94 3.23 -16.13 -6.33
CA LEU A 94 1.80 -16.37 -6.50
C LEU A 94 1.44 -17.76 -5.97
N VAL A 95 0.54 -17.81 -5.00
CA VAL A 95 0.14 -19.05 -4.31
C VAL A 95 -1.38 -19.18 -4.31
N LYS A 96 -1.89 -20.35 -4.69
CA LYS A 96 -3.31 -20.68 -4.55
C LYS A 96 -3.54 -21.32 -3.18
N LEU A 97 -4.25 -20.63 -2.30
CA LEU A 97 -4.62 -21.13 -0.98
C LEU A 97 -6.01 -21.76 -1.02
N PRO A 98 -6.24 -22.88 -0.32
CA PRO A 98 -7.57 -23.49 -0.20
C PRO A 98 -8.46 -22.65 0.72
N GLU A 99 -9.72 -23.06 0.84
CA GLU A 99 -10.66 -22.56 1.85
C GLU A 99 -10.23 -22.99 3.27
N GLY A 100 -10.37 -22.09 4.23
CA GLY A 100 -10.11 -22.32 5.65
C GLY A 100 -8.61 -22.45 6.01
N SER A 101 -8.36 -23.10 7.15
CA SER A 101 -7.01 -23.26 7.67
C SER A 101 -6.15 -24.16 6.77
N SER A 102 -4.97 -23.68 6.41
CA SER A 102 -4.01 -24.43 5.61
C SER A 102 -2.56 -24.10 5.96
N ARG A 103 -1.64 -24.95 5.49
CA ARG A 103 -0.20 -24.75 5.64
C ARG A 103 0.34 -23.97 4.45
N LEU A 104 1.08 -22.92 4.74
CA LEU A 104 1.89 -22.19 3.78
C LEU A 104 3.37 -22.41 4.09
N TRP A 105 4.09 -23.00 3.16
CA TRP A 105 5.54 -23.12 3.23
C TRP A 105 6.17 -21.91 2.57
N VAL A 106 7.18 -21.34 3.22
CA VAL A 106 7.98 -20.23 2.70
C VAL A 106 9.45 -20.60 2.79
N ARG A 107 10.24 -20.13 1.82
CA ARG A 107 11.70 -20.24 1.82
C ARG A 107 12.31 -18.87 1.59
N GLN A 108 13.32 -18.52 2.36
CA GLN A 108 14.08 -17.26 2.28
C GLN A 108 15.51 -17.52 2.76
N ASP A 109 16.52 -17.05 2.00
CA ASP A 109 17.94 -17.17 2.34
C ASP A 109 18.38 -18.59 2.71
N GLY A 110 17.82 -19.60 2.03
CA GLY A 110 18.10 -21.02 2.28
C GLY A 110 17.33 -21.64 3.46
N HIS A 111 16.68 -20.85 4.31
CA HIS A 111 15.85 -21.31 5.41
C HIS A 111 14.41 -21.55 4.95
N THR A 112 13.75 -22.57 5.49
CA THR A 112 12.36 -22.93 5.14
C THR A 112 11.50 -22.96 6.39
N ALA A 113 10.37 -22.26 6.35
CA ALA A 113 9.40 -22.18 7.43
C ALA A 113 8.02 -22.68 6.99
N MET A 114 7.21 -23.09 7.96
CA MET A 114 5.80 -23.40 7.76
C MET A 114 4.97 -22.40 8.58
N LEU A 115 4.03 -21.76 7.90
CA LEU A 115 3.02 -20.88 8.46
C LEU A 115 1.67 -21.59 8.43
N THR A 116 0.82 -21.29 9.41
CA THR A 116 -0.61 -21.65 9.34
C THR A 116 -1.36 -20.39 8.96
N VAL A 117 -2.09 -20.43 7.85
CA VAL A 117 -2.91 -19.33 7.35
C VAL A 117 -4.37 -19.75 7.38
N ASP A 118 -5.28 -18.84 7.68
CA ASP A 118 -6.72 -19.09 7.63
C ASP A 118 -7.36 -18.12 6.66
N THR A 119 -7.67 -18.64 5.47
CA THR A 119 -8.25 -17.84 4.40
C THR A 119 -9.75 -17.64 4.56
N GLY A 120 -10.39 -18.29 5.54
CA GLY A 120 -11.85 -18.28 5.67
C GLY A 120 -12.55 -18.93 4.47
N ARG A 121 -13.78 -18.50 4.19
CA ARG A 121 -14.66 -19.11 3.17
C ARG A 121 -14.90 -18.27 1.93
N GLU A 122 -14.84 -16.96 2.09
CA GLU A 122 -15.20 -16.03 1.03
C GLU A 122 -14.00 -15.74 0.13
N PRO A 123 -14.11 -15.93 -1.19
CA PRO A 123 -13.03 -15.63 -2.13
C PRO A 123 -12.65 -14.15 -2.08
N ALA A 124 -11.42 -13.85 -2.51
CA ALA A 124 -10.99 -12.48 -2.70
C ALA A 124 -11.90 -11.75 -3.70
N ALA A 125 -12.31 -10.53 -3.38
CA ALA A 125 -12.96 -9.63 -4.34
C ALA A 125 -11.98 -9.09 -5.39
N VAL A 126 -10.68 -9.08 -5.05
CA VAL A 126 -9.60 -8.53 -5.88
C VAL A 126 -8.78 -9.62 -6.56
N ASP A 127 -8.34 -9.37 -7.80
CA ASP A 127 -7.43 -10.25 -8.53
C ASP A 127 -6.00 -9.70 -8.50
N LEU A 128 -5.09 -10.41 -7.83
CA LEU A 128 -3.69 -10.01 -7.66
C LEU A 128 -2.73 -10.66 -8.66
N ARG A 129 -3.24 -11.43 -9.64
CA ARG A 129 -2.36 -12.16 -10.58
C ARG A 129 -1.66 -11.24 -11.57
N GLY A 130 -2.32 -10.15 -11.94
CA GLY A 130 -1.87 -9.20 -12.95
C GLY A 130 -0.66 -8.35 -12.55
N PRO A 131 -0.20 -7.46 -13.44
CA PRO A 131 0.94 -6.56 -13.18
C PRO A 131 0.70 -5.64 -11.98
N ASP A 132 -0.55 -5.21 -11.76
CA ASP A 132 -0.95 -4.33 -10.64
C ASP A 132 -1.12 -5.07 -9.29
N GLY A 133 -0.83 -6.38 -9.26
CA GLY A 133 -0.95 -7.20 -8.06
C GLY A 133 -0.23 -6.64 -6.82
N PRO A 134 1.05 -6.21 -6.91
CA PRO A 134 1.77 -5.61 -5.78
C PRO A 134 1.15 -4.31 -5.27
N GLU A 135 0.61 -3.48 -6.16
CA GLU A 135 -0.08 -2.26 -5.77
C GLU A 135 -1.36 -2.58 -5.00
N CYS A 136 -2.15 -3.52 -5.52
CA CYS A 136 -3.37 -3.96 -4.88
C CYS A 136 -3.10 -4.65 -3.54
N ALA A 137 -2.05 -5.49 -3.45
CA ALA A 137 -1.58 -6.08 -2.19
C ALA A 137 -1.17 -5.01 -1.18
N SER A 138 -0.51 -3.93 -1.63
CA SER A 138 -0.15 -2.80 -0.76
C SER A 138 -1.37 -2.05 -0.23
N ALA A 139 -2.40 -1.86 -1.06
CA ALA A 139 -3.66 -1.26 -0.63
C ALA A 139 -4.40 -2.16 0.38
N VAL A 140 -4.42 -3.48 0.16
CA VAL A 140 -5.00 -4.44 1.11
C VAL A 140 -4.28 -4.39 2.45
N LEU A 141 -2.94 -4.35 2.46
CA LEU A 141 -2.14 -4.17 3.68
C LEU A 141 -2.45 -2.82 4.35
N GLY A 142 -2.51 -1.72 3.59
CA GLY A 142 -2.85 -0.41 4.11
C GLY A 142 -4.20 -0.38 4.84
N ALA A 143 -5.24 -0.94 4.21
CA ALA A 143 -6.57 -1.05 4.79
C ALA A 143 -6.57 -1.89 6.09
N HIS A 144 -5.84 -3.01 6.10
CA HIS A 144 -5.68 -3.86 7.27
C HIS A 144 -4.98 -3.15 8.43
N LEU A 145 -3.89 -2.41 8.16
CA LEU A 145 -3.19 -1.62 9.17
C LEU A 145 -4.05 -0.50 9.77
N ALA A 146 -5.06 -0.03 9.03
CA ALA A 146 -6.03 0.95 9.51
C ALA A 146 -7.24 0.31 10.23
N GLY A 147 -7.33 -1.02 10.28
CA GLY A 147 -8.51 -1.72 10.81
C GLY A 147 -9.77 -1.49 9.95
N THR A 148 -9.60 -1.20 8.67
CA THR A 148 -10.69 -0.94 7.72
C THR A 148 -10.97 -2.15 6.84
N ALA A 149 -12.14 -2.18 6.20
CA ALA A 149 -12.50 -3.25 5.29
C ALA A 149 -11.51 -3.33 4.11
N THR A 150 -11.18 -4.56 3.71
CA THR A 150 -10.40 -4.82 2.49
C THR A 150 -11.07 -4.14 1.28
N PRO A 151 -10.30 -3.49 0.39
CA PRO A 151 -10.87 -2.88 -0.81
C PRO A 151 -11.66 -3.89 -1.65
N ALA A 152 -12.82 -3.47 -2.15
CA ALA A 152 -13.65 -4.28 -3.04
C ALA A 152 -13.09 -4.39 -4.47
N ALA A 153 -12.15 -3.51 -4.82
CA ALA A 153 -11.49 -3.44 -6.13
C ALA A 153 -10.03 -3.03 -5.94
N CYS A 154 -9.19 -3.33 -6.93
CA CYS A 154 -7.81 -2.88 -6.94
C CYS A 154 -7.71 -1.39 -7.27
N PRO A 155 -6.70 -0.67 -6.76
CA PRO A 155 -6.49 0.75 -7.10
C PRO A 155 -6.36 1.02 -8.60
N ALA A 156 -5.87 0.05 -9.39
CA ALA A 156 -5.73 0.17 -10.83
C ALA A 156 -7.06 0.06 -11.61
N ASP A 157 -8.15 -0.35 -10.95
CA ASP A 157 -9.47 -0.53 -11.59
C ASP A 157 -10.22 0.79 -11.80
N GLN A 158 -9.81 1.86 -11.12
CA GLN A 158 -10.47 3.17 -11.23
C GLN A 158 -9.54 4.34 -10.91
N LEU A 159 -9.81 5.48 -11.54
CA LEU A 159 -9.17 6.74 -11.18
C LEU A 159 -9.97 7.44 -10.08
N SER A 160 -9.32 7.75 -8.96
CA SER A 160 -9.96 8.51 -7.89
C SER A 160 -10.15 9.99 -8.28
N PRO A 161 -11.16 10.70 -7.73
CA PRO A 161 -11.32 12.14 -7.94
C PRO A 161 -10.09 12.95 -7.50
N VAL A 162 -9.45 12.54 -6.40
CA VAL A 162 -8.24 13.19 -5.85
C VAL A 162 -7.08 13.07 -6.83
N ASP A 163 -6.86 11.88 -7.40
CA ASP A 163 -5.81 11.67 -8.39
C ASP A 163 -6.10 12.44 -9.68
N GLY A 164 -7.36 12.44 -10.13
CA GLY A 164 -7.77 13.24 -11.29
C GLY A 164 -7.51 14.74 -11.09
N ALA A 165 -7.74 15.27 -9.88
CA ALA A 165 -7.42 16.64 -9.55
C ALA A 165 -5.90 16.91 -9.55
N ALA A 166 -5.11 16.00 -8.96
CA ALA A 166 -3.65 16.09 -8.95
C ALA A 166 -3.06 16.08 -10.37
N LEU A 167 -3.59 15.25 -11.27
CA LEU A 167 -3.19 15.21 -12.68
C LEU A 167 -3.50 16.52 -13.41
N ARG A 168 -4.70 17.09 -13.23
CA ARG A 168 -5.05 18.41 -13.80
C ARG A 168 -4.10 19.49 -13.30
N ALA A 169 -3.81 19.50 -12.00
CA ALA A 169 -2.91 20.48 -11.39
C ALA A 169 -1.47 20.33 -11.91
N THR A 170 -1.00 19.10 -12.14
CA THR A 170 0.31 18.79 -12.73
C THR A 170 0.41 19.33 -14.15
N VAL A 171 -0.61 19.11 -14.99
CA VAL A 171 -0.63 19.67 -16.37
C VAL A 171 -0.64 21.19 -16.35
N GLY A 172 -1.42 21.82 -15.46
CA GLY A 172 -1.39 23.27 -15.29
C GLY A 172 -0.01 23.80 -14.88
N PHE A 173 0.72 23.06 -14.03
CA PHE A 173 2.10 23.39 -13.67
C PHE A 173 3.05 23.29 -14.87
N VAL A 174 2.95 22.23 -15.67
CA VAL A 174 3.74 22.06 -16.91
C VAL A 174 3.48 23.22 -17.88
N ALA A 175 2.21 23.58 -18.10
CA ALA A 175 1.85 24.71 -18.96
C ALA A 175 2.41 26.05 -18.45
N ALA A 176 2.40 26.27 -17.13
CA ALA A 176 2.95 27.47 -16.51
C ALA A 176 4.46 27.63 -16.76
N ARG A 177 5.20 26.50 -16.88
CA ARG A 177 6.61 26.45 -17.25
C ARG A 177 6.89 26.71 -18.73
N LYS A 178 5.85 26.95 -19.54
CA LYS A 178 5.90 27.21 -20.98
C LYS A 178 6.27 25.99 -21.84
N ASP A 179 6.19 24.80 -21.28
CA ASP A 179 6.24 23.55 -22.04
C ASP A 179 5.02 23.49 -22.98
N ARG A 180 5.28 23.32 -24.28
CA ARG A 180 4.23 23.32 -25.32
C ARG A 180 3.81 21.92 -25.76
N ALA A 181 4.56 20.91 -25.37
CA ALA A 181 4.29 19.53 -25.69
C ALA A 181 4.65 18.63 -24.50
N ILE A 182 3.92 17.53 -24.35
CA ILE A 182 4.21 16.47 -23.39
C ILE A 182 4.14 15.11 -24.06
N THR A 183 4.99 14.19 -23.62
CA THR A 183 4.80 12.76 -23.87
C THR A 183 3.91 12.19 -22.77
N LEU A 184 2.91 11.40 -23.13
CA LEU A 184 2.03 10.73 -22.17
C LEU A 184 2.33 9.23 -22.15
N VAL A 185 2.69 8.71 -20.97
CA VAL A 185 2.98 7.27 -20.78
C VAL A 185 1.79 6.62 -20.07
N THR A 186 1.23 5.59 -20.69
CA THR A 186 0.02 4.88 -20.24
C THR A 186 0.23 3.38 -20.27
N ASP A 187 -0.72 2.62 -19.71
CA ASP A 187 -0.86 1.18 -19.93
C ASP A 187 -2.32 0.78 -20.18
N ALA A 188 -2.61 -0.52 -20.15
CA ALA A 188 -3.93 -1.07 -20.41
C ALA A 188 -4.88 -1.06 -19.19
N SER A 189 -4.45 -0.55 -18.03
CA SER A 189 -5.29 -0.52 -16.83
C SER A 189 -6.46 0.48 -17.00
N PRO A 190 -7.65 0.19 -16.42
CA PRO A 190 -8.77 1.13 -16.44
C PRO A 190 -8.42 2.50 -15.87
N ARG A 191 -7.64 2.54 -14.77
CA ARG A 191 -7.15 3.80 -14.19
C ARG A 191 -6.27 4.57 -15.17
N SER A 192 -5.33 3.92 -15.86
CA SER A 192 -4.45 4.61 -16.81
C SER A 192 -5.23 5.20 -17.97
N ALA A 193 -6.20 4.46 -18.52
CA ALA A 193 -7.08 4.96 -19.57
C ALA A 193 -7.86 6.22 -19.12
N ALA A 194 -8.48 6.17 -17.93
CA ALA A 194 -9.19 7.32 -17.37
C ALA A 194 -8.26 8.51 -17.08
N ALA A 195 -7.05 8.24 -16.57
CA ALA A 195 -6.04 9.26 -16.30
C ALA A 195 -5.54 9.93 -17.59
N ALA A 196 -5.37 9.15 -18.66
CA ALA A 196 -4.98 9.67 -19.96
C ALA A 196 -6.00 10.67 -20.50
N GLU A 197 -7.29 10.38 -20.38
CA GLU A 197 -8.36 11.31 -20.75
C GLU A 197 -8.32 12.60 -19.92
N VAL A 198 -8.09 12.50 -18.61
CA VAL A 198 -7.94 13.68 -17.74
C VAL A 198 -6.74 14.54 -18.16
N VAL A 199 -5.59 13.91 -18.45
CA VAL A 199 -4.38 14.62 -18.88
C VAL A 199 -4.58 15.27 -20.25
N ARG A 200 -5.13 14.56 -21.23
CA ARG A 200 -5.43 15.10 -22.57
C ARG A 200 -6.38 16.28 -22.50
N ALA A 201 -7.47 16.17 -21.74
CA ALA A 201 -8.44 17.24 -21.58
C ALA A 201 -7.82 18.47 -20.89
N ALA A 202 -6.98 18.26 -19.86
CA ALA A 202 -6.26 19.34 -19.21
C ALA A 202 -5.24 20.01 -20.14
N ALA A 203 -4.50 19.22 -20.91
CA ALA A 203 -3.49 19.71 -21.83
C ALA A 203 -4.13 20.57 -22.93
N ALA A 204 -5.26 20.12 -23.49
CA ALA A 204 -6.02 20.88 -24.48
C ALA A 204 -6.48 22.25 -23.93
N ARG A 205 -6.98 22.30 -22.69
CA ARG A 205 -7.39 23.57 -22.04
C ARG A 205 -6.23 24.54 -21.83
N GLU A 206 -5.05 24.02 -21.51
CA GLU A 206 -3.84 24.82 -21.25
C GLU A 206 -3.00 25.09 -22.51
N GLY A 207 -3.44 24.63 -23.69
CA GLY A 207 -2.71 24.80 -24.95
C GLY A 207 -1.40 24.00 -25.02
N VAL A 208 -1.35 22.86 -24.35
CA VAL A 208 -0.24 21.90 -24.36
C VAL A 208 -0.58 20.74 -25.30
N THR A 209 0.32 20.43 -26.22
CA THR A 209 0.14 19.32 -27.17
C THR A 209 0.53 18.00 -26.51
N VAL A 210 -0.38 17.03 -26.46
CA VAL A 210 0.01 15.65 -26.14
C VAL A 210 0.57 15.00 -27.40
N LEU A 211 1.83 14.59 -27.37
CA LEU A 211 2.48 13.97 -28.51
C LEU A 211 1.87 12.59 -28.79
N PRO A 212 1.74 12.20 -30.07
CA PRO A 212 1.36 10.84 -30.44
C PRO A 212 2.35 9.81 -29.88
N GLU A 213 1.86 8.61 -29.61
CA GLU A 213 2.71 7.48 -29.23
C GLU A 213 3.77 7.21 -30.31
N GLY A 214 5.00 6.93 -29.89
CA GLY A 214 6.13 6.70 -30.80
C GLY A 214 6.68 7.95 -31.49
N ALA A 215 6.09 9.14 -31.29
CA ALA A 215 6.69 10.38 -31.74
C ALA A 215 8.03 10.62 -31.00
N PRO A 216 9.03 11.25 -31.65
CA PRO A 216 10.24 11.65 -30.97
C PRO A 216 9.91 12.49 -29.74
N ALA A 217 10.32 12.00 -28.57
CA ALA A 217 10.01 12.67 -27.32
C ALA A 217 10.57 14.10 -27.31
N LYS A 218 9.71 15.07 -27.01
CA LYS A 218 10.03 16.50 -26.96
C LYS A 218 9.33 17.11 -25.76
N GLY A 219 10.10 17.72 -24.85
CA GLY A 219 9.58 18.23 -23.59
C GLY A 219 9.50 17.16 -22.50
N PRO A 220 8.70 17.41 -21.44
CA PRO A 220 8.58 16.49 -20.32
C PRO A 220 7.63 15.31 -20.62
N ALA A 221 7.84 14.21 -19.88
CA ALA A 221 6.95 13.06 -19.86
C ALA A 221 5.98 13.14 -18.67
N VAL A 222 4.72 12.77 -18.86
CA VAL A 222 3.72 12.58 -17.80
C VAL A 222 3.37 11.09 -17.77
N VAL A 223 3.66 10.42 -16.66
CA VAL A 223 3.49 8.97 -16.49
C VAL A 223 2.26 8.70 -15.65
N VAL A 224 1.24 8.12 -16.29
CA VAL A 224 -0.04 7.72 -15.68
C VAL A 224 -0.31 6.22 -15.88
N ALA A 225 0.74 5.42 -16.09
CA ALA A 225 0.65 3.97 -16.14
C ALA A 225 0.69 3.36 -14.72
N GLY A 226 0.53 2.04 -14.62
CA GLY A 226 0.84 1.22 -13.44
C GLY A 226 2.35 1.04 -13.24
N TRP A 227 2.73 0.36 -12.16
CA TRP A 227 4.11 0.31 -11.68
C TRP A 227 5.10 -0.31 -12.67
N GLU A 228 4.70 -1.39 -13.35
CA GLU A 228 5.59 -2.10 -14.27
C GLU A 228 5.92 -1.26 -15.51
N ALA A 229 4.89 -0.67 -16.14
CA ALA A 229 5.05 0.22 -17.28
C ALA A 229 5.77 1.53 -16.90
N ALA A 230 5.52 2.07 -15.71
CA ALA A 230 6.26 3.22 -15.19
C ALA A 230 7.75 2.90 -14.99
N ALA A 231 8.08 1.74 -14.43
CA ALA A 231 9.46 1.29 -14.26
C ALA A 231 10.17 1.17 -15.63
N ALA A 232 9.52 0.57 -16.62
CA ALA A 232 10.06 0.46 -17.98
C ALA A 232 10.30 1.83 -18.63
N ALA A 233 9.38 2.78 -18.45
CA ALA A 233 9.55 4.14 -18.96
C ALA A 233 10.71 4.88 -18.30
N LEU A 234 10.87 4.76 -16.98
CA LEU A 234 11.97 5.36 -16.23
C LEU A 234 13.32 4.75 -16.61
N ASP A 235 13.38 3.42 -16.79
CA ASP A 235 14.59 2.74 -17.26
C ASP A 235 14.96 3.16 -18.69
N GLY A 236 13.96 3.34 -19.57
CA GLY A 236 14.16 3.90 -20.90
C GLY A 236 14.80 5.30 -20.88
N VAL A 237 14.41 6.16 -19.94
CA VAL A 237 15.05 7.47 -19.75
C VAL A 237 16.47 7.32 -19.21
N LEU A 238 16.66 6.49 -18.18
CA LEU A 238 17.97 6.26 -17.55
C LEU A 238 19.03 5.74 -18.54
N THR A 239 18.63 4.80 -19.41
CA THR A 239 19.51 4.18 -20.41
C THR A 239 19.68 5.03 -21.68
N GLY A 240 18.99 6.16 -21.78
CA GLY A 240 19.02 7.06 -22.93
C GLY A 240 18.18 6.59 -24.12
N GLY A 241 17.39 5.54 -23.97
CA GLY A 241 16.43 5.06 -24.97
C GLY A 241 15.23 5.99 -25.16
N ALA A 242 14.92 6.81 -24.17
CA ALA A 242 13.94 7.89 -24.22
C ALA A 242 14.56 9.21 -23.76
N ARG A 243 14.15 10.33 -24.39
CA ARG A 243 14.52 11.67 -23.94
C ARG A 243 13.34 12.29 -23.19
N ALA A 244 13.57 12.73 -21.96
CA ALA A 244 12.59 13.52 -21.21
C ALA A 244 13.33 14.64 -20.48
N GLU A 245 12.83 15.87 -20.60
CA GLU A 245 13.41 17.03 -19.88
C GLU A 245 13.07 16.97 -18.38
N ALA A 246 11.92 16.41 -18.05
CA ALA A 246 11.48 16.03 -16.71
C ALA A 246 10.46 14.88 -16.82
N THR A 247 10.34 14.07 -15.77
CA THR A 247 9.37 12.96 -15.72
C THR A 247 8.37 13.16 -14.58
N TYR A 248 7.15 13.58 -14.89
CA TYR A 248 6.09 13.79 -13.91
C TYR A 248 5.36 12.47 -13.63
N LEU A 249 5.40 12.00 -12.40
CA LEU A 249 4.78 10.75 -11.96
C LEU A 249 3.42 11.02 -11.31
N ALA A 250 2.42 10.20 -11.68
CA ALA A 250 1.12 10.19 -11.04
C ALA A 250 1.20 9.82 -9.54
N PRO A 251 0.20 10.20 -8.72
CA PRO A 251 0.24 9.98 -7.27
C PRO A 251 0.43 8.53 -6.81
N TRP A 252 -0.15 7.56 -7.53
CA TRP A 252 -0.04 6.15 -7.18
C TRP A 252 1.33 5.54 -7.53
N LEU A 253 2.17 6.25 -8.28
CA LEU A 253 3.56 5.87 -8.58
C LEU A 253 4.53 6.28 -7.47
N PHE A 254 4.00 6.72 -6.33
CA PHE A 254 4.76 6.99 -5.12
C PHE A 254 5.18 5.67 -4.46
N SER A 255 6.20 5.01 -5.02
CA SER A 255 6.84 3.81 -4.47
C SER A 255 8.37 3.95 -4.50
N PRO A 256 9.11 3.45 -3.49
CA PRO A 256 10.56 3.60 -3.43
C PRO A 256 11.31 3.10 -4.67
N PRO A 257 10.99 1.94 -5.28
CA PRO A 257 11.68 1.48 -6.48
C PRO A 257 11.55 2.44 -7.67
N LEU A 258 10.40 3.10 -7.82
CA LEU A 258 10.20 4.10 -8.87
C LEU A 258 10.90 5.41 -8.49
N LEU A 259 10.76 5.87 -7.24
CA LEU A 259 11.38 7.09 -6.72
C LEU A 259 12.91 7.05 -6.66
N ALA A 260 13.52 5.86 -6.67
CA ALA A 260 14.96 5.68 -6.66
C ALA A 260 15.62 5.81 -8.05
N VAL A 261 14.86 5.74 -9.15
CA VAL A 261 15.42 5.83 -10.51
C VAL A 261 15.88 7.27 -10.81
N PRO A 262 17.16 7.52 -11.14
CA PRO A 262 17.65 8.89 -11.36
C PRO A 262 17.28 9.43 -12.75
N ALA A 263 15.99 9.52 -13.06
CA ALA A 263 15.43 9.89 -14.36
C ALA A 263 14.73 11.28 -14.36
N GLY A 264 15.21 12.21 -13.54
CA GLY A 264 14.68 13.59 -13.48
C GLY A 264 13.22 13.66 -13.03
N GLN A 265 12.84 12.79 -12.11
CA GLN A 265 11.43 12.55 -11.78
C GLN A 265 10.87 13.50 -10.72
N LEU A 266 9.59 13.84 -10.89
CA LEU A 266 8.81 14.68 -10.00
C LEU A 266 7.49 13.97 -9.72
N VAL A 267 7.21 13.61 -8.48
CA VAL A 267 5.96 12.94 -8.12
C VAL A 267 4.93 13.94 -7.60
N ALA A 268 3.72 13.89 -8.16
CA ALA A 268 2.58 14.65 -7.65
C ALA A 268 2.00 13.94 -6.43
N ALA A 269 2.13 14.52 -5.24
CA ALA A 269 1.57 13.94 -4.02
C ALA A 269 0.44 14.81 -3.48
N PRO A 270 -0.78 14.27 -3.29
CA PRO A 270 -1.90 14.94 -2.61
C PRO A 270 -1.78 14.87 -1.07
N PHE A 271 -0.58 14.63 -0.55
CA PHE A 271 -0.24 14.53 0.86
C PHE A 271 1.18 15.03 1.10
N ALA A 272 1.51 15.41 2.34
CA ALA A 272 2.88 15.67 2.77
C ALA A 272 3.57 14.37 3.23
N PRO A 273 4.64 13.91 2.55
CA PRO A 273 5.38 12.70 2.93
C PRO A 273 6.03 12.76 4.33
N ASP A 274 6.34 13.97 4.80
CA ASP A 274 6.87 14.29 6.13
C ASP A 274 5.78 14.71 7.14
N GLY A 275 4.52 14.78 6.68
CA GLY A 275 3.36 15.11 7.49
C GLY A 275 3.08 14.08 8.58
N GLU A 276 2.31 14.48 9.59
CA GLU A 276 1.97 13.63 10.74
C GLU A 276 1.30 12.31 10.33
N ARG A 277 0.33 12.37 9.42
CA ARG A 277 -0.39 11.18 8.93
C ARG A 277 0.55 10.20 8.23
N ALA A 278 1.43 10.72 7.37
CA ALA A 278 2.42 9.89 6.68
C ALA A 278 3.36 9.22 7.69
N ARG A 279 3.86 9.96 8.69
CA ARG A 279 4.69 9.39 9.77
C ARG A 279 3.96 8.31 10.57
N HIS A 280 2.67 8.50 10.87
CA HIS A 280 1.88 7.49 11.56
C HIS A 280 1.75 6.21 10.74
N TYR A 281 1.41 6.32 9.45
CA TYR A 281 1.37 5.18 8.54
C TYR A 281 2.72 4.44 8.46
N LEU A 282 3.84 5.17 8.33
CA LEU A 282 5.18 4.58 8.31
C LEU A 282 5.48 3.82 9.61
N GLY A 283 5.04 4.36 10.75
CA GLY A 283 5.15 3.70 12.05
C GLY A 283 4.35 2.40 12.10
N SER A 284 3.08 2.42 11.68
CA SER A 284 2.23 1.22 11.61
C SER A 284 2.79 0.16 10.67
N LEU A 285 3.26 0.57 9.48
CA LEU A 285 3.84 -0.32 8.50
C LEU A 285 5.13 -0.97 9.01
N GLY A 286 6.06 -0.18 9.54
CA GLY A 286 7.32 -0.71 10.08
C GLY A 286 7.10 -1.61 11.30
N ALA A 287 6.10 -1.29 12.14
CA ALA A 287 5.74 -2.10 13.29
C ALA A 287 5.07 -3.42 12.91
N ALA A 288 4.36 -3.50 11.77
CA ALA A 288 3.71 -4.72 11.30
C ALA A 288 4.63 -5.57 10.41
N LEU A 289 5.27 -4.97 9.42
CA LEU A 289 6.12 -5.64 8.42
C LEU A 289 7.48 -4.94 8.33
N PRO A 290 8.44 -5.28 9.22
CA PRO A 290 9.77 -4.68 9.21
C PRO A 290 10.46 -4.80 7.85
N GLY A 291 10.99 -3.69 7.35
CA GLY A 291 11.64 -3.63 6.03
C GLY A 291 10.68 -3.47 4.85
N ALA A 292 9.36 -3.41 5.06
CA ALA A 292 8.45 -3.08 3.97
C ALA A 292 8.61 -1.63 3.50
N ALA A 293 8.58 -1.48 2.18
CA ALA A 293 8.48 -0.17 1.56
C ALA A 293 7.06 0.38 1.63
N PRO A 294 6.89 1.66 2.03
CA PRO A 294 5.61 2.34 1.96
C PRO A 294 5.24 2.64 0.50
N THR A 295 3.95 2.67 0.19
CA THR A 295 3.48 3.00 -1.16
C THR A 295 2.32 3.99 -1.09
N GLY A 296 2.13 4.79 -2.14
CA GLY A 296 1.01 5.71 -2.25
C GLY A 296 -0.34 5.00 -2.15
N ALA A 297 -0.47 3.82 -2.79
CA ALA A 297 -1.67 2.99 -2.71
C ALA A 297 -1.93 2.45 -1.29
N GLY A 298 -0.89 1.98 -0.60
CA GLY A 298 -1.01 1.52 0.78
C GLY A 298 -1.38 2.66 1.74
N PHE A 299 -0.80 3.84 1.56
CA PHE A 299 -1.13 5.01 2.37
C PHE A 299 -2.56 5.49 2.11
N ALA A 300 -2.97 5.58 0.84
CA ALA A 300 -4.34 5.97 0.49
C ALA A 300 -5.38 5.00 1.07
N ALA A 301 -5.11 3.70 1.04
CA ALA A 301 -6.00 2.70 1.66
C ALA A 301 -6.00 2.79 3.19
N TRP A 302 -4.84 3.06 3.81
CA TRP A 302 -4.73 3.27 5.26
C TRP A 302 -5.50 4.50 5.74
N LEU A 303 -5.55 5.55 4.92
CA LEU A 303 -6.35 6.74 5.20
C LEU A 303 -7.87 6.49 5.14
N GLY A 304 -8.30 5.44 4.42
CA GLY A 304 -9.69 5.05 4.26
C GLY A 304 -10.54 6.03 3.43
N THR A 305 -11.84 5.74 3.34
CA THR A 305 -12.82 6.52 2.55
C THR A 305 -13.17 7.88 3.15
N GLY A 306 -12.82 8.13 4.43
CA GLY A 306 -13.08 9.39 5.14
C GLY A 306 -12.14 10.55 4.76
N HIS A 307 -11.24 10.34 3.79
CA HIS A 307 -10.22 11.31 3.43
C HIS A 307 -10.67 12.42 2.46
N GLU A 308 -11.98 12.65 2.36
CA GLU A 308 -12.52 13.80 1.63
C GLU A 308 -12.29 15.13 2.37
N ALA A 309 -11.91 15.11 3.65
CA ALA A 309 -11.61 16.31 4.42
C ALA A 309 -10.13 16.72 4.30
N GLY A 310 -9.78 17.31 3.16
CA GLY A 310 -8.53 18.02 2.94
C GLY A 310 -7.47 17.17 2.25
N ALA A 311 -7.62 17.02 0.92
CA ALA A 311 -6.45 16.94 0.06
C ALA A 311 -5.57 18.14 0.45
N GLU A 312 -4.44 17.88 1.10
CA GLU A 312 -3.40 18.89 1.08
C GLU A 312 -3.21 19.25 -0.39
N SER A 313 -3.21 20.54 -0.68
CA SER A 313 -3.02 21.02 -2.05
C SER A 313 -1.85 20.28 -2.68
N THR A 314 -2.10 19.51 -3.73
CA THR A 314 -1.10 18.65 -4.38
C THR A 314 0.21 19.40 -4.53
N ARG A 315 1.35 18.80 -4.17
CA ARG A 315 2.67 19.38 -4.41
C ARG A 315 3.50 18.41 -5.25
N LEU A 316 4.50 18.96 -5.94
CA LEU A 316 5.51 18.17 -6.62
C LEU A 316 6.68 17.93 -5.67
N TYR A 317 7.09 16.67 -5.56
CA TYR A 317 8.25 16.26 -4.81
C TYR A 317 9.32 15.69 -5.74
N ALA A 318 10.56 16.13 -5.57
CA ALA A 318 11.71 15.55 -6.22
C ALA A 318 12.41 14.56 -5.27
N PRO A 319 12.65 13.31 -5.68
CA PRO A 319 13.50 12.40 -4.94
C PRO A 319 14.97 12.80 -5.14
N VAL A 320 15.68 12.88 -4.02
CA VAL A 320 17.13 13.11 -3.98
C VAL A 320 17.74 11.92 -3.25
N SER A 321 18.34 11.02 -4.00
CA SER A 321 19.10 9.90 -3.45
C SER A 321 20.56 10.33 -3.23
N LEU A 322 21.10 10.05 -2.05
CA LEU A 322 22.53 10.20 -1.81
C LEU A 322 23.21 8.92 -2.27
N ASN A 323 24.07 8.99 -3.29
CA ASN A 323 24.83 7.82 -3.71
C ASN A 323 25.95 7.55 -2.69
N PRO A 324 25.92 6.41 -1.96
CA PRO A 324 26.96 6.11 -0.98
C PRO A 324 28.34 5.95 -1.62
N ARG A 325 28.40 5.58 -2.91
CA ARG A 325 29.66 5.42 -3.66
C ARG A 325 30.40 6.74 -3.88
N LEU A 326 29.71 7.89 -3.86
CA LEU A 326 30.33 9.21 -3.96
C LEU A 326 30.86 9.72 -2.61
N LEU A 327 30.45 9.13 -1.48
CA LEU A 327 30.85 9.51 -0.12
C LEU A 327 31.98 8.63 0.44
N GLY A 328 32.72 7.92 -0.42
CA GLY A 328 33.91 7.18 -0.01
C GLY A 328 33.59 5.87 0.70
N GLY A 329 33.08 4.88 -0.06
CA GLY A 329 33.44 3.46 0.13
C GLY A 329 33.24 2.81 1.49
N MET A 330 32.46 3.36 2.42
CA MET A 330 31.97 2.60 3.57
C MET A 330 30.69 1.91 3.15
N ALA A 331 30.82 0.68 2.65
CA ALA A 331 29.74 -0.28 2.64
C ALA A 331 29.33 -0.48 4.10
N HIS A 332 28.36 0.30 4.57
CA HIS A 332 27.74 0.05 5.85
C HIS A 332 26.91 -1.21 5.69
N HIS A 333 27.40 -2.30 6.27
CA HIS A 333 26.53 -3.25 6.93
C HIS A 333 25.63 -2.43 7.85
N ASP A 334 24.35 -2.33 7.49
CA ASP A 334 23.36 -1.64 8.31
C ASP A 334 23.07 -2.55 9.53
N HIS A 335 23.97 -2.50 10.51
CA HIS A 335 23.81 -3.12 11.81
C HIS A 335 23.18 -2.10 12.75
N GLY A 336 21.84 -2.04 12.74
CA GLY A 336 21.00 -1.50 13.81
C GLY A 336 21.01 0.03 13.98
N GLY A 337 19.89 0.69 13.68
CA GLY A 337 19.73 2.07 14.17
C GLY A 337 18.59 2.94 13.67
N ALA A 338 17.85 2.59 12.62
CA ALA A 338 16.59 3.27 12.27
C ALA A 338 15.67 2.31 11.51
N SER A 339 15.07 1.36 12.23
CA SER A 339 14.18 0.31 11.72
C SER A 339 12.77 0.84 11.39
N GLY A 340 12.67 1.88 10.56
CA GLY A 340 11.40 2.48 10.13
C GLY A 340 11.12 2.22 8.65
N ALA A 341 9.84 2.19 8.27
CA ALA A 341 9.49 2.32 6.86
C ALA A 341 9.85 3.74 6.39
N HIS A 342 10.47 3.87 5.21
CA HIS A 342 10.89 5.15 4.65
C HIS A 342 10.45 5.30 3.20
N TRP A 343 9.95 6.47 2.82
CA TRP A 343 9.53 6.76 1.44
C TRP A 343 10.66 6.68 0.41
N LEU A 344 11.90 6.90 0.85
CA LEU A 344 13.10 6.78 0.03
C LEU A 344 14.30 6.43 0.92
N ALA A 345 14.69 5.16 0.97
CA ALA A 345 15.84 4.72 1.74
C ALA A 345 17.13 5.36 1.20
N GLY A 346 17.98 5.90 2.09
CA GLY A 346 19.22 6.59 1.70
C GLY A 346 19.02 7.91 0.94
N GLY A 347 17.81 8.48 0.96
CA GLY A 347 17.49 9.72 0.27
C GLY A 347 16.47 10.59 1.01
N ARG A 348 15.99 11.62 0.32
CA ARG A 348 14.90 12.47 0.79
C ARG A 348 13.99 12.89 -0.35
N LEU A 349 12.75 13.20 -0.01
CA LEU A 349 11.81 13.87 -0.89
C LEU A 349 11.77 15.35 -0.54
N THR A 350 11.98 16.20 -1.54
CA THR A 350 11.94 17.66 -1.35
C THR A 350 10.78 18.22 -2.14
N ALA A 351 9.91 19.00 -1.49
CA ALA A 351 8.88 19.75 -2.19
C ALA A 351 9.57 20.78 -3.11
N VAL A 352 9.33 20.67 -4.41
CA VAL A 352 9.88 21.61 -5.42
C VAL A 352 8.82 22.56 -5.96
N SER A 353 7.59 22.43 -5.49
CA SER A 353 6.50 23.36 -5.74
C SER A 353 5.82 23.76 -4.44
N GLY A 354 5.18 24.92 -4.46
CA GLY A 354 4.09 25.19 -3.53
C GLY A 354 2.87 24.30 -3.84
N PRO A 355 1.79 24.48 -3.07
CA PRO A 355 0.42 24.07 -3.45
C PRO A 355 0.15 24.27 -4.95
N LEU A 356 -0.09 23.17 -5.68
CA LEU A 356 -0.59 23.26 -7.04
C LEU A 356 -2.09 23.61 -6.97
N ALA A 357 -2.47 24.71 -7.59
CA ALA A 357 -3.87 25.07 -7.71
C ALA A 357 -4.54 24.16 -8.76
N ALA A 358 -5.55 23.41 -8.35
CA ALA A 358 -6.53 22.92 -9.31
C ALA A 358 -7.34 24.14 -9.76
N ARG A 359 -7.13 24.62 -11.00
CA ARG A 359 -8.08 25.57 -11.58
C ARG A 359 -9.39 24.83 -11.75
N ALA A 360 -10.46 25.35 -11.13
CA ALA A 360 -11.79 24.80 -11.26
C ALA A 360 -12.15 24.76 -12.76
N GLY A 361 -12.57 23.58 -13.22
CA GLY A 361 -13.11 23.38 -14.57
C GLY A 361 -14.55 23.86 -14.64
#